data_AF-A0A7V9FP17-F1
#
_entry.id   AF-A0A7V9FP17-F1
#
_cell.length_a   1.000
_cell.length_b   1.000
_cell.length_c   1.000
_cell.angle_alpha   90.00
_cell.angle_beta   90.00
_cell.angle_gamma   90.00
#
_symmetry.space_group_name_H-M   'P 1'
#
loop_
_entity.id
_entity.type
_entity.pdbx_description
1 polymer ?
#
loop_
_entity_poly.entity_id
_entity_poly.type
_entity_poly.pdbx_seq_one_letter_code
_entity_poly.pdbx_strand_id
1 'polypeptide(L)'
;MSSHAGALETIERVLNRGGDADDVLREVVAILHEQLGRFVRISFVEEGTLSPGPAAGEETAVTLFPVTWEGRRVAALGVAGEPTEEDRALLERVAILVSPYALVGWDTGGEAWTP
;
A
#
# COMPACT_ATOMS: atom_id res chain seq x y z
N MET A 1 13.83 -18.15 7.41
CA MET A 1 13.52 -16.94 6.63
C MET A 1 12.81 -15.98 7.57
N SER A 2 13.22 -14.71 7.64
CA SER A 2 12.51 -13.74 8.51
C SER A 2 11.05 -13.62 8.06
N SER A 3 10.12 -13.38 8.97
CA SER A 3 8.68 -13.31 8.66
C SER A 3 8.39 -12.24 7.60
N HIS A 4 9.10 -11.12 7.62
CA HIS A 4 8.98 -10.04 6.63
C HIS A 4 9.40 -10.45 5.21
N ALA A 5 10.39 -11.35 5.08
CA ALA A 5 10.78 -11.86 3.76
C ALA A 5 9.67 -12.72 3.14
N GLY A 6 8.95 -13.51 3.97
CA GLY A 6 7.80 -14.27 3.52
C GLY A 6 6.60 -13.38 3.15
N ALA A 7 6.36 -12.32 3.92
CA ALA A 7 5.32 -11.33 3.61
C ALA A 7 5.60 -10.62 2.28
N LEU A 8 6.86 -10.19 2.06
CA LEU A 8 7.26 -9.56 0.81
C LEU A 8 7.10 -10.49 -0.39
N GLU A 9 7.54 -11.74 -0.28
CA GLU A 9 7.36 -12.74 -1.36
C GLU A 9 5.88 -13.00 -1.68
N THR A 10 5.02 -12.96 -0.66
CA THR A 10 3.57 -13.10 -0.85
C THR A 10 2.99 -11.89 -1.58
N ILE A 11 3.38 -10.68 -1.18
CA ILE A 11 2.99 -9.44 -1.87
C ILE A 11 3.47 -9.45 -3.32
N GLU A 12 4.72 -9.81 -3.58
CA GLU A 12 5.26 -9.89 -4.94
C GLU A 12 4.47 -10.88 -5.81
N ARG A 13 3.99 -12.00 -5.24
CA ARG A 13 3.09 -12.92 -5.97
C ARG A 13 1.74 -12.31 -6.30
N VAL A 14 1.17 -11.49 -5.41
CA VAL A 14 -0.08 -10.75 -5.68
C VAL A 14 0.13 -9.77 -6.82
N LEU A 15 1.19 -8.97 -6.77
CA LEU A 15 1.51 -7.99 -7.81
C LEU A 15 1.75 -8.68 -9.16
N ASN A 16 2.50 -9.78 -9.17
CA ASN A 16 2.76 -10.56 -10.40
C ASN A 16 1.51 -11.24 -10.96
N ARG A 17 0.55 -11.61 -10.12
CA ARG A 17 -0.75 -12.12 -10.56
C ARG A 17 -1.55 -11.00 -11.25
N GLY A 18 -1.39 -9.76 -10.80
CA GLY A 18 -2.12 -8.60 -11.28
C GLY A 18 -3.62 -8.69 -10.99
N GLY A 19 -4.40 -7.89 -11.71
CA GLY A 19 -5.84 -7.77 -11.52
C GLY A 19 -6.27 -6.30 -11.50
N ASP A 20 -7.49 -6.05 -11.03
CA ASP A 20 -7.94 -4.70 -10.74
C ASP A 20 -7.04 -4.08 -9.66
N ALA A 21 -6.68 -2.81 -9.84
CA ALA A 21 -5.74 -2.15 -8.94
C ALA A 21 -6.29 -2.01 -7.51
N ASP A 22 -7.59 -1.76 -7.34
CA ASP A 22 -8.20 -1.69 -6.01
C ASP A 22 -8.17 -3.05 -5.30
N ASP A 23 -8.45 -4.13 -6.04
CA ASP A 23 -8.37 -5.49 -5.50
C ASP A 23 -6.94 -5.88 -5.10
N VAL A 24 -5.96 -5.57 -5.96
CA VAL A 24 -4.53 -5.79 -5.67
C VAL A 24 -4.10 -5.02 -4.42
N LEU A 25 -4.45 -3.73 -4.34
CA LEU A 25 -4.08 -2.89 -3.20
C LEU A 25 -4.78 -3.34 -1.90
N ARG A 26 -6.02 -3.81 -1.99
CA ARG A 26 -6.76 -4.39 -0.86
C ARG A 26 -6.09 -5.66 -0.34
N GLU A 27 -5.65 -6.55 -1.22
CA GLU A 27 -4.92 -7.78 -0.84
C GLU A 27 -3.57 -7.45 -0.19
N VAL A 28 -2.83 -6.46 -0.72
CA VAL A 28 -1.57 -5.99 -0.10
C VAL A 28 -1.78 -5.43 1.30
N VAL A 29 -2.81 -4.58 1.49
CA VAL A 29 -3.14 -4.01 2.80
C VAL A 29 -3.51 -5.10 3.80
N ALA A 30 -4.26 -6.12 3.38
CA ALA A 30 -4.60 -7.26 4.22
C ALA A 30 -3.36 -8.06 4.66
N ILE A 31 -2.46 -8.38 3.72
CA ILE A 31 -1.20 -9.10 4.02
C ILE A 31 -0.34 -8.31 5.02
N LEU A 32 -0.20 -6.99 4.83
CA LEU A 32 0.53 -6.14 5.75
C LEU A 32 -0.12 -6.08 7.14
N HIS A 33 -1.46 -6.01 7.20
CA HIS A 33 -2.20 -6.02 8.46
C HIS A 33 -1.96 -7.32 9.24
N GLU A 34 -2.07 -8.47 8.56
CA GLU A 34 -1.83 -9.79 9.14
C GLU A 34 -0.38 -9.94 9.63
N GLN A 35 0.58 -9.49 8.82
CA GLN A 35 2.00 -9.57 9.13
C GLN A 35 2.40 -8.69 10.32
N LEU A 36 1.87 -7.47 10.40
CA LEU A 36 2.28 -6.48 11.39
C LEU A 36 1.40 -6.48 12.65
N GLY A 37 0.18 -7.04 12.57
CA GLY A 37 -0.82 -6.96 13.64
C GLY A 37 -1.28 -5.52 13.93
N ARG A 38 -1.23 -4.64 12.94
CA ARG A 38 -1.46 -3.18 13.07
C ARG A 38 -2.46 -2.70 12.03
N PHE A 39 -3.14 -1.59 12.31
CA PHE A 39 -3.93 -0.92 11.27
C PHE A 39 -3.03 -0.46 10.13
N VAL A 40 -3.44 -0.75 8.89
CA VAL A 40 -2.74 -0.42 7.66
C VAL A 40 -3.74 0.25 6.71
N ARG A 41 -3.31 1.27 5.99
CA ARG A 41 -4.10 1.89 4.92
C ARG A 41 -3.24 2.36 3.75
N ILE A 42 -3.85 2.49 2.59
CA ILE A 42 -3.33 3.29 1.49
C ILE A 42 -4.22 4.53 1.35
N SER A 43 -3.61 5.69 1.14
CA SER A 43 -4.32 6.95 0.88
C SER A 43 -3.78 7.57 -0.40
N PHE A 44 -4.66 7.91 -1.34
CA PHE A 44 -4.29 8.44 -2.65
C PHE A 44 -4.16 9.97 -2.59
N VAL A 45 -3.30 10.53 -3.43
CA VAL A 45 -3.19 11.99 -3.57
C VAL A 45 -4.26 12.46 -4.56
N GLU A 46 -5.31 13.09 -4.06
CA GLU A 46 -6.38 13.69 -4.85
C GLU A 46 -6.38 15.20 -4.62
N GLU A 47 -6.27 15.98 -5.69
CA GLU A 47 -6.19 17.46 -5.63
C GLU A 47 -5.13 18.00 -4.64
N GLY A 48 -4.04 17.25 -4.43
CA GLY A 48 -2.97 17.61 -3.50
C GLY A 48 -3.23 17.23 -2.03
N THR A 49 -4.35 16.58 -1.74
CA THR A 49 -4.73 16.07 -0.41
C THR A 49 -4.73 14.55 -0.38
N LEU A 50 -4.60 13.94 0.81
CA LEU A 50 -4.69 12.49 0.95
C LEU A 50 -6.15 12.06 1.14
N SER A 51 -6.70 11.37 0.15
CA SER A 51 -8.00 10.74 0.18
C SER A 51 -7.88 9.29 0.69
N PRO A 52 -8.74 8.82 1.60
CA PRO A 52 -8.71 7.43 2.08
C PRO A 52 -8.95 6.40 0.97
N GLY A 53 -8.14 5.35 0.95
CA GLY A 53 -8.29 4.17 0.08
C GLY A 53 -8.45 2.88 0.89
N PRO A 54 -7.98 1.72 0.36
CA PRO A 54 -8.04 0.45 1.06
C PRO A 54 -7.39 0.50 2.45
N ALA A 55 -8.05 -0.11 3.43
CA ALA A 55 -7.60 -0.16 4.82
C ALA A 55 -7.96 -1.49 5.49
N ALA A 56 -7.18 -1.90 6.50
CA ALA A 56 -7.42 -3.09 7.31
C ALA A 56 -7.03 -2.85 8.78
N GLY A 57 -7.86 -3.34 9.70
CA GLY A 57 -7.76 -3.11 11.14
C GLY A 57 -8.64 -1.96 11.65
N GLU A 58 -8.53 -1.66 12.94
CA GLU A 58 -9.27 -0.55 13.57
C GLU A 58 -8.60 0.80 13.26
N GLU A 59 -9.38 1.74 12.72
CA GLU A 59 -8.85 3.02 12.28
C GLU A 59 -8.21 3.83 13.42
N THR A 60 -6.98 4.30 13.17
CA THR A 60 -6.21 5.05 14.16
C THR A 60 -5.14 5.92 13.47
N ALA A 61 -4.42 6.70 14.27
CA ALA A 61 -3.31 7.52 13.78
C ALA A 61 -2.20 6.66 13.16
N VAL A 62 -1.69 7.10 12.00
CA VAL A 62 -0.71 6.34 11.21
C VAL A 62 0.59 7.11 11.01
N THR A 63 1.69 6.36 10.98
CA THR A 63 2.96 6.76 10.38
C THR A 63 2.88 6.54 8.87
N LEU A 64 3.25 7.56 8.08
CA LEU A 64 3.09 7.56 6.62
C LEU A 64 4.41 7.31 5.89
N PHE A 65 4.35 6.42 4.90
CA PHE A 65 5.39 6.11 3.94
C PHE A 65 4.95 6.59 2.56
N PRO A 66 5.70 7.50 1.90
CA PRO A 66 5.28 8.04 0.61
C PRO A 66 5.36 6.98 -0.48
N VAL A 67 4.30 6.86 -1.27
CA VAL A 67 4.28 6.10 -2.52
C VAL A 67 4.53 7.10 -3.64
N THR A 68 5.66 6.93 -4.33
CA THR A 68 6.10 7.85 -5.38
C THR A 68 6.18 7.17 -6.73
N TRP A 69 5.67 7.84 -7.77
CA TRP A 69 5.77 7.44 -9.17
C TRP A 69 6.40 8.59 -9.97
N GLU A 70 7.45 8.30 -10.74
CA GLU A 70 8.17 9.31 -11.55
C GLU A 70 8.55 10.59 -10.76
N GLY A 71 8.95 10.41 -9.49
CA GLY A 71 9.35 11.52 -8.60
C GLY A 71 8.18 12.32 -8.01
N ARG A 72 6.92 11.95 -8.30
CA ARG A 72 5.71 12.56 -7.73
C ARG A 72 5.11 11.65 -6.67
N ARG A 73 4.66 12.22 -5.56
CA ARG A 73 3.88 11.48 -4.57
C ARG A 73 2.47 11.27 -5.12
N VAL A 74 2.08 10.00 -5.27
CA VAL A 74 0.76 9.60 -5.81
C VAL A 74 -0.12 8.96 -4.74
N ALA A 75 0.49 8.41 -3.70
CA ALA A 75 -0.22 7.87 -2.54
C ALA A 75 0.67 7.89 -1.28
N ALA A 76 0.14 7.33 -0.19
CA ALA A 76 0.86 7.06 1.04
C ALA A 76 0.39 5.75 1.66
N LEU A 77 1.35 4.91 2.05
CA LEU A 77 1.11 3.74 2.88
C LEU A 77 1.17 4.17 4.35
N GLY A 78 0.08 4.01 5.09
CA GLY A 78 -0.02 4.33 6.51
C GLY A 78 -0.06 3.08 7.37
N VAL A 79 0.68 3.07 8.48
CA VAL A 79 0.59 2.02 9.49
C VAL A 79 0.46 2.60 10.90
N ALA A 80 -0.28 1.94 11.78
CA ALA A 80 -0.46 2.40 13.15
C ALA A 80 0.83 2.33 13.99
N GLY A 81 1.02 3.36 14.82
CA GLY A 81 2.15 3.49 15.73
C GLY A 81 3.49 3.68 15.03
N GLU A 82 4.58 3.53 15.80
CA GLU A 82 5.96 3.62 15.28
C GLU A 82 6.43 2.23 14.82
N PRO A 83 6.78 2.04 13.54
CA PRO A 83 7.32 0.78 13.03
C PRO A 83 8.72 0.50 13.58
N THR A 84 9.08 -0.77 13.74
CA THR A 84 10.48 -1.13 13.96
C THR A 84 11.31 -0.86 12.70
N GLU A 85 12.64 -0.91 12.80
CA GLU A 85 13.50 -0.73 11.62
C GLU A 85 13.26 -1.80 10.54
N GLU A 86 12.99 -3.04 10.96
CA GLU A 86 12.65 -4.13 10.03
C GLU A 86 11.29 -3.92 9.36
N ASP A 87 10.29 -3.46 10.12
CA ASP A 87 8.98 -3.10 9.57
C ASP A 87 9.11 -1.94 8.57
N ARG A 88 9.91 -0.92 8.92
CA ARG A 88 10.19 0.25 8.08
C ARG A 88 10.79 -0.16 6.74
N ALA A 89 11.80 -1.02 6.74
CA ALA A 89 12.41 -1.53 5.51
C ALA A 89 11.40 -2.29 4.62
N LEU A 90 10.52 -3.11 5.21
CA LEU A 90 9.44 -3.77 4.48
C LEU A 90 8.45 -2.75 3.89
N LEU A 91 7.98 -1.80 4.70
CA LEU A 91 6.97 -0.81 4.32
C LEU A 91 7.48 0.11 3.20
N GLU A 92 8.74 0.56 3.27
CA GLU A 92 9.37 1.35 2.21
C GLU A 92 9.48 0.56 0.91
N ARG A 93 9.84 -0.73 1.00
CA ARG A 93 9.90 -1.61 -0.17
C ARG A 93 8.52 -1.81 -0.79
N VAL A 94 7.49 -2.07 0.01
CA VAL A 94 6.11 -2.24 -0.47
C VAL A 94 5.58 -0.94 -1.07
N ALA A 95 5.85 0.22 -0.47
CA ALA A 95 5.47 1.53 -1.01
C ALA A 95 6.01 1.77 -2.43
N ILE A 96 7.21 1.28 -2.74
CA ILE A 96 7.77 1.32 -4.10
C ILE A 96 7.01 0.36 -5.02
N LEU A 97 6.81 -0.89 -4.58
CA LEU A 97 6.22 -1.95 -5.40
C LEU A 97 4.75 -1.68 -5.79
N VAL A 98 3.97 -1.05 -4.91
CA VAL A 98 2.56 -0.73 -5.18
C VAL A 98 2.37 0.55 -6.01
N SER A 99 3.44 1.31 -6.27
CA SER A 99 3.34 2.59 -6.98
C SER A 99 2.65 2.55 -8.35
N PRO A 100 2.80 1.51 -9.21
CA PRO A 100 2.05 1.44 -10.47
C PRO A 100 0.54 1.32 -10.27
N TYR A 101 0.10 0.62 -9.21
CA TYR A 101 -1.31 0.40 -8.88
C TYR A 101 -1.95 1.62 -8.21
N ALA A 102 -1.14 2.50 -7.63
CA ALA A 102 -1.60 3.72 -6.98
C ALA A 102 -1.95 4.86 -7.97
N LEU A 103 -1.69 4.68 -9.26
CA LEU A 103 -2.04 5.64 -10.32
C LEU A 103 -3.50 5.59 -10.72
N VAL A 104 -4.20 4.48 -10.43
CA VAL A 104 -5.59 4.27 -10.87
C VAL A 104 -6.55 5.21 -10.14
N GLY A 105 -6.25 5.56 -8.89
CA GLY A 105 -6.97 6.62 -8.15
C GLY A 105 -6.77 8.04 -8.72
N TRP A 106 -5.85 8.23 -9.67
CA TRP A 106 -5.51 9.54 -10.23
C TRP A 106 -6.23 9.88 -11.54
N ASP A 107 -6.85 8.92 -12.25
CA ASP A 107 -7.46 9.21 -13.56
C ASP A 107 -8.69 8.36 -13.98
N THR A 108 -9.16 7.37 -13.21
CA THR A 108 -10.25 6.51 -13.74
C THR A 108 -11.66 6.87 -13.30
N GLY A 109 -11.89 7.79 -12.36
CA GLY A 109 -13.26 8.09 -11.89
C GLY A 109 -14.04 6.84 -11.45
N GLY A 110 -13.36 5.76 -11.07
CA GLY A 110 -13.95 4.46 -10.73
C GLY A 110 -14.03 3.42 -11.86
N GLU A 111 -13.48 3.66 -13.05
CA GLU A 111 -13.37 2.62 -14.08
C GLU A 111 -12.15 1.70 -13.86
N ALA A 112 -12.36 0.41 -14.08
CA ALA A 112 -11.35 -0.63 -13.89
C ALA A 112 -10.16 -0.42 -14.85
N TRP A 113 -8.95 -0.35 -14.31
CA TRP A 113 -7.74 -0.30 -15.12
C TRP A 113 -7.51 -1.66 -15.79
N THR A 114 -7.25 -1.66 -17.10
CA THR A 114 -6.89 -2.88 -17.85
C THR A 114 -5.44 -2.77 -18.33
N PRO A 115 -4.58 -3.76 -18.04
CA PRO A 115 -3.16 -3.76 -18.42
C PRO A 115 -2.92 -3.85 -19.93
#